data_AF-A0A1G2WQ14-F1
#
_entry.id   AF-A0A1G2WQ14-F1
#
_cell.length_a   1.000
_cell.length_b   1.000
_cell.length_c   1.000
_cell.angle_alpha   90.00
_cell.angle_beta   90.00
_cell.angle_gamma   90.00
#
_symmetry.space_group_name_H-M   'P 1'
#
loop_
_entity.id
_entity.type
_entity.pdbx_description
1 polymer ?
#
loop_
_entity_poly.entity_id
_entity_poly.type
_entity_poly.pdbx_seq_one_letter_code
_entity_poly.pdbx_strand_id
1 'polypeptide(L)'
;KTPVILVISAKGIAQSAGAVVMGYKEFDKDINLSGIIVNNVSSHSHYDCIKSSIEETCSVPVLGYLKKDKEIIIPERHLGLVPSEENVGQSNLYERLGKMALETVDIDGLLKVARSAGAFPDYDKSIFLDGNVTADINLAIAKDNAFCFYYQDDIDLFEALGAKVKYFSPLSNRRLPDDIDGIFLGGGFPELYTEKLMENDSMKKSILEAYNQGTVIYGECGGMMYLLERLIDCDGSSFNMCGVLSGTSRMENRRQGLGYIIAEATYDNVICKRGDTFRAHEFHWSKLL
;
A
#
# COMPACT_ATOMS: atom_id res chain seq x y z
N LYS A 1 1.45 22.47 14.45
CA LYS A 1 0.28 21.67 14.01
C LYS A 1 0.34 21.54 12.49
N THR A 2 0.16 20.35 11.94
CA THR A 2 0.20 20.12 10.49
C THR A 2 -1.04 20.73 9.83
N PRO A 3 -0.91 21.61 8.82
CA PRO A 3 -2.04 22.13 8.07
C PRO A 3 -2.69 21.01 7.27
N VAL A 4 -4.02 20.97 7.25
CA VAL A 4 -4.80 19.95 6.54
C VAL A 4 -5.51 20.59 5.35
N ILE A 5 -5.39 19.94 4.20
CA ILE A 5 -6.20 20.22 3.01
C ILE A 5 -7.23 19.11 2.88
N LEU A 6 -8.52 19.46 2.97
CA LEU A 6 -9.60 18.49 2.80
C LEU A 6 -10.00 18.39 1.34
N VAL A 7 -10.05 17.18 0.81
CA VAL A 7 -10.59 16.90 -0.53
C VAL A 7 -12.04 16.47 -0.39
N ILE A 8 -12.96 17.19 -1.04
CA ILE A 8 -14.39 16.83 -1.07
C ILE A 8 -14.84 16.54 -2.50
N SER A 9 -15.83 15.67 -2.67
CA SER A 9 -16.42 15.40 -3.99
C SER A 9 -17.64 16.28 -4.23
N ALA A 10 -17.66 17.02 -5.35
CA ALA A 10 -18.79 17.80 -5.82
C ALA A 10 -19.89 16.96 -6.49
N LYS A 11 -19.78 15.62 -6.49
CA LYS A 11 -20.76 14.74 -7.12
C LYS A 11 -22.11 14.84 -6.39
N GLY A 12 -23.07 15.53 -7.03
CA GLY A 12 -24.43 15.68 -6.51
C GLY A 12 -24.58 16.72 -5.41
N ILE A 13 -23.59 17.60 -5.21
CA ILE A 13 -23.65 18.69 -4.22
C ILE A 13 -23.24 20.01 -4.85
N ALA A 14 -23.78 21.12 -4.34
CA ALA A 14 -23.38 22.49 -4.69
C ALA A 14 -23.24 23.30 -3.38
N GLN A 15 -24.23 24.10 -3.02
CA GLN A 15 -24.22 24.87 -1.75
C GLN A 15 -24.16 24.00 -0.48
N SER A 16 -24.59 22.74 -0.54
CA SER A 16 -24.46 21.81 0.59
C SER A 16 -23.00 21.48 0.94
N ALA A 17 -22.03 21.79 0.05
CA ALA A 17 -20.61 21.63 0.32
C ALA A 17 -20.15 22.46 1.53
N GLY A 18 -20.68 23.68 1.70
CA GLY A 18 -20.37 24.51 2.87
C GLY A 18 -20.78 23.84 4.18
N ALA A 19 -21.96 23.20 4.23
CA ALA A 19 -22.41 22.46 5.41
C ALA A 19 -21.52 21.24 5.73
N VAL A 20 -21.06 20.52 4.69
CA VAL A 20 -20.14 19.38 4.86
C VAL A 20 -18.79 19.84 5.43
N VAL A 21 -18.20 20.89 4.85
CA VAL A 21 -16.93 21.45 5.32
C VAL A 21 -17.06 22.00 6.75
N MET A 22 -18.16 22.69 7.05
CA MET A 22 -18.45 23.16 8.42
C MET A 22 -18.50 21.98 9.40
N GLY A 23 -19.14 20.87 9.02
CA GLY A 23 -19.17 19.65 9.82
C GLY A 23 -17.77 19.16 10.18
N TYR A 24 -16.88 19.01 9.20
CA TYR A 24 -15.49 18.59 9.47
C TYR A 24 -14.71 19.59 10.32
N LYS A 25 -14.91 20.89 10.09
CA LYS A 25 -14.25 21.96 10.86
C LYS A 25 -14.67 21.97 12.33
N GLU A 26 -15.96 21.76 12.62
CA GLU A 26 -16.50 21.81 13.97
C GLU A 26 -16.40 20.47 14.73
N PHE A 27 -16.36 19.35 14.01
CA PHE A 27 -16.31 18.01 14.61
C PHE A 27 -15.00 17.76 15.37
N ASP A 28 -13.87 18.16 14.80
CA ASP A 28 -12.57 18.08 15.45
C ASP A 28 -11.84 19.43 15.35
N LYS A 29 -11.95 20.22 16.42
CA LYS A 29 -11.38 21.58 16.51
C LYS A 29 -9.87 21.58 16.63
N ASP A 30 -9.24 20.43 16.85
CA ASP A 30 -7.79 20.34 16.91
C ASP A 30 -7.13 20.27 15.53
N ILE A 31 -7.92 19.91 14.49
CA ILE A 31 -7.48 19.86 13.10
C ILE A 31 -7.36 21.27 12.52
N ASN A 32 -6.16 21.59 12.01
CA ASN A 32 -5.89 22.86 11.34
C ASN A 32 -6.34 22.81 9.87
N LEU A 33 -7.66 22.86 9.63
CA LEU A 33 -8.22 22.84 8.28
C LEU A 33 -7.88 24.14 7.53
N SER A 34 -6.85 24.08 6.68
CA SER A 34 -6.19 25.23 6.07
C SER A 34 -6.54 25.44 4.59
N GLY A 35 -7.27 24.51 3.98
CA GLY A 35 -7.75 24.67 2.61
C GLY A 35 -8.62 23.50 2.16
N ILE A 36 -9.34 23.72 1.05
CA ILE A 36 -10.20 22.72 0.41
C ILE A 36 -9.80 22.54 -1.05
N ILE A 37 -9.82 21.30 -1.53
CA ILE A 37 -9.82 20.98 -2.97
C ILE A 37 -11.11 20.25 -3.31
N VAL A 38 -11.77 20.66 -4.39
CA VAL A 38 -13.06 20.10 -4.80
C VAL A 38 -12.89 19.16 -5.99
N ASN A 39 -13.15 17.86 -5.83
CA ASN A 39 -13.09 16.89 -6.92
C ASN A 39 -14.45 16.75 -7.64
N ASN A 40 -14.48 16.22 -8.85
CA ASN A 40 -15.69 15.92 -9.64
C ASN A 40 -16.58 17.14 -9.98
N VAL A 41 -15.99 18.32 -10.22
CA VAL A 41 -16.74 19.51 -10.61
C VAL A 41 -17.22 19.42 -12.07
N SER A 42 -18.51 19.69 -12.28
CA SER A 42 -19.14 19.66 -13.62
C SER A 42 -18.86 20.87 -14.52
N SER A 43 -18.69 22.07 -13.96
CA SER A 43 -18.47 23.32 -14.72
C SER A 43 -17.80 24.41 -13.85
N HIS A 44 -17.32 25.49 -14.46
CA HIS A 44 -16.77 26.62 -13.71
C HIS A 44 -17.81 27.30 -12.80
N SER A 45 -19.03 27.54 -13.32
CA SER A 45 -20.13 28.09 -12.51
C SER A 45 -20.52 27.21 -11.31
N HIS A 46 -20.38 25.88 -11.47
CA HIS A 46 -20.59 24.94 -10.38
C HIS A 46 -19.51 25.06 -9.30
N TYR A 47 -18.25 25.20 -9.72
CA TYR A 47 -17.14 25.50 -8.82
C TYR A 47 -17.35 26.80 -8.06
N ASP A 48 -17.72 27.89 -8.74
CA ASP A 48 -17.93 29.20 -8.10
C ASP A 48 -19.01 29.12 -7.01
N CYS A 49 -20.11 28.43 -7.28
CA CYS A 49 -21.17 28.20 -6.30
C CYS A 49 -20.68 27.44 -5.05
N ILE A 50 -19.89 26.38 -5.25
CA ILE A 50 -19.29 25.60 -4.16
C ILE A 50 -18.29 26.46 -3.39
N LYS A 51 -17.42 27.17 -4.10
CA LYS A 51 -16.37 28.03 -3.54
C LYS A 51 -16.98 29.09 -2.63
N SER A 52 -17.93 29.88 -3.14
CA SER A 52 -18.64 30.90 -2.35
C SER A 52 -19.29 30.29 -1.11
N SER A 53 -19.99 29.16 -1.25
CA SER A 53 -20.62 28.49 -0.11
C SER A 53 -19.64 28.12 1.00
N ILE A 54 -18.47 27.58 0.63
CA ILE A 54 -17.43 27.17 1.59
C ILE A 54 -16.76 28.40 2.21
N GLU A 55 -16.29 29.34 1.40
CA GLU A 55 -15.52 30.49 1.89
C GLU A 55 -16.37 31.41 2.76
N GLU A 56 -17.62 31.66 2.39
CA GLU A 56 -18.55 32.50 3.16
C GLU A 56 -18.99 31.85 4.46
N THR A 57 -19.27 30.53 4.45
CA THR A 57 -19.82 29.84 5.62
C THR A 57 -18.71 29.41 6.58
N CYS A 58 -17.59 28.91 6.05
CA CYS A 58 -16.55 28.24 6.85
C CYS A 58 -15.29 29.09 7.04
N SER A 59 -15.10 30.16 6.26
CA SER A 59 -13.87 30.97 6.26
C SER A 59 -12.60 30.12 6.04
N VAL A 60 -12.70 29.09 5.19
CA VAL A 60 -11.58 28.24 4.77
C VAL A 60 -11.39 28.45 3.26
N PRO A 61 -10.16 28.72 2.78
CA PRO A 61 -9.92 28.99 1.37
C PRO A 61 -10.15 27.74 0.51
N VAL A 62 -10.75 27.91 -0.66
CA VAL A 62 -10.81 26.85 -1.66
C VAL A 62 -9.63 27.03 -2.61
N LEU A 63 -8.67 26.11 -2.52
CA LEU A 63 -7.41 26.14 -3.26
C LEU A 63 -7.54 25.62 -4.68
N GLY A 64 -8.71 25.12 -5.08
CA GLY A 64 -8.96 24.70 -6.45
C GLY A 64 -9.92 23.54 -6.57
N TYR A 65 -9.95 22.96 -7.76
CA TYR A 65 -10.83 21.85 -8.08
C TYR A 65 -10.24 20.90 -9.13
N LEU A 66 -10.85 19.73 -9.28
CA LEU A 66 -10.67 18.85 -10.43
C LEU A 66 -12.01 18.68 -11.13
N LYS A 67 -11.98 18.78 -12.46
CA LYS A 67 -13.15 18.56 -13.32
C LYS A 67 -13.52 17.09 -13.31
N LYS A 68 -14.80 16.80 -13.46
CA LYS A 68 -15.24 15.43 -13.74
C LYS A 68 -14.73 15.01 -15.12
N ASP A 69 -13.94 13.95 -15.15
CA ASP A 69 -13.37 13.42 -16.39
C ASP A 69 -13.60 11.91 -16.46
N LYS A 70 -14.24 11.46 -17.54
CA LYS A 70 -14.58 10.05 -17.74
C LYS A 70 -13.39 9.22 -18.21
N GLU A 71 -12.31 9.86 -18.67
CA GLU A 71 -11.11 9.18 -19.13
C GLU A 71 -10.07 9.06 -18.01
N ILE A 72 -10.30 9.70 -16.86
CA ILE A 72 -9.54 9.52 -15.62
C ILE A 72 -10.26 8.43 -14.80
N ILE A 73 -9.96 7.17 -15.11
CA ILE A 73 -10.49 6.00 -14.40
C ILE A 73 -9.33 5.28 -13.74
N ILE A 74 -9.33 5.27 -12.40
CA ILE A 74 -8.46 4.37 -11.63
C ILE A 74 -9.32 3.13 -11.34
N PRO A 75 -9.09 2.00 -12.02
CA PRO A 75 -9.88 0.80 -11.80
C PRO A 75 -9.69 0.29 -10.37
N GLU A 76 -10.80 0.01 -9.72
CA GLU A 76 -10.81 -0.70 -8.43
C GLU A 76 -10.81 -2.21 -8.69
N ARG A 77 -10.17 -2.95 -7.80
CA ARG A 77 -10.27 -4.40 -7.64
C ARG A 77 -10.92 -4.73 -6.30
N HIS A 78 -11.33 -5.98 -6.13
CA HIS A 78 -11.96 -6.49 -4.92
C HIS A 78 -11.17 -6.24 -3.63
N LEU A 79 -9.86 -5.95 -3.72
CA LEU A 79 -8.95 -5.76 -2.58
C LEU A 79 -8.20 -4.41 -2.59
N GLY A 80 -8.58 -3.45 -3.43
CA GLY A 80 -7.90 -2.14 -3.50
C GLY A 80 -7.76 -1.62 -4.93
N LEU A 81 -6.85 -0.68 -5.15
CA LEU A 81 -6.55 -0.18 -6.49
C LEU A 81 -5.73 -1.21 -7.28
N VAL A 82 -5.90 -1.27 -8.59
CA VAL A 82 -5.00 -2.05 -9.46
C VAL A 82 -3.58 -1.48 -9.32
N PRO A 83 -2.55 -2.30 -9.01
CA PRO A 83 -1.17 -1.84 -8.92
C PRO A 83 -0.70 -1.09 -10.18
N SER A 84 0.23 -0.16 -10.01
CA SER A 84 0.73 0.67 -11.11
C SER A 84 1.43 -0.16 -12.20
N GLU A 85 2.05 -1.25 -11.78
CA GLU A 85 2.79 -2.24 -12.56
C GLU A 85 1.88 -3.05 -13.49
N GLU A 86 0.58 -3.11 -13.19
CA GLU A 86 -0.42 -3.72 -14.08
C GLU A 86 -1.09 -2.67 -14.99
N ASN A 87 -0.90 -1.38 -14.69
CA ASN A 87 -1.44 -0.25 -15.44
C ASN A 87 -0.46 0.31 -16.49
N VAL A 88 0.49 -0.50 -16.97
CA VAL A 88 1.54 -0.12 -17.96
C VAL A 88 0.97 0.50 -19.26
N GLY A 89 -0.34 0.38 -19.51
CA GLY A 89 -1.04 1.02 -20.62
C GLY A 89 -1.68 2.39 -20.37
N GLN A 90 -1.68 2.92 -19.14
CA GLN A 90 -2.32 4.21 -18.79
C GLN A 90 -1.33 5.39 -18.80
N SER A 91 -0.41 5.44 -19.76
CA SER A 91 0.69 6.43 -19.82
C SER A 91 0.24 7.90 -19.78
N ASN A 92 -1.00 8.20 -20.17
CA ASN A 92 -1.54 9.57 -20.20
C ASN A 92 -2.41 9.93 -18.97
N LEU A 93 -2.71 8.99 -18.06
CA LEU A 93 -3.54 9.29 -16.88
C LEU A 93 -2.91 10.37 -16.01
N TYR A 94 -1.65 10.15 -15.61
CA TYR A 94 -0.92 11.06 -14.73
C TYR A 94 -0.61 12.40 -15.39
N GLU A 95 -0.27 12.40 -16.69
CA GLU A 95 -0.05 13.64 -17.43
C GLU A 95 -1.33 14.48 -17.51
N ARG A 96 -2.48 13.84 -17.75
CA ARG A 96 -3.78 14.50 -17.77
C ARG A 96 -4.19 15.04 -16.40
N LEU A 97 -3.99 14.26 -15.33
CA LEU A 97 -4.20 14.72 -13.96
C LEU A 97 -3.31 15.92 -13.63
N GLY A 98 -2.03 15.87 -14.02
CA GLY A 98 -1.07 16.95 -13.83
C GLY A 98 -1.49 18.23 -14.56
N LYS A 99 -1.87 18.13 -15.84
CA LYS A 99 -2.39 19.26 -16.62
C LYS A 99 -3.64 19.87 -15.98
N MET A 100 -4.59 19.01 -15.58
CA MET A 100 -5.80 19.47 -14.90
C MET A 100 -5.47 20.20 -13.60
N ALA A 101 -4.61 19.62 -12.75
CA ALA A 101 -4.22 20.25 -11.50
C ALA A 101 -3.54 21.61 -11.72
N LEU A 102 -2.65 21.73 -12.72
CA LEU A 102 -1.99 23.00 -13.06
C LEU A 102 -2.97 24.06 -13.58
N GLU A 103 -4.06 23.66 -14.24
CA GLU A 103 -5.10 24.57 -14.74
C GLU A 103 -6.06 25.03 -13.65
N THR A 104 -6.38 24.18 -12.67
CA THR A 104 -7.54 24.38 -11.78
C THR A 104 -7.21 24.38 -10.28
N VAL A 105 -5.97 24.13 -9.90
CA VAL A 105 -5.48 24.23 -8.51
C VAL A 105 -4.48 25.38 -8.38
N ASP A 106 -4.68 26.22 -7.36
CA ASP A 106 -3.75 27.23 -6.91
C ASP A 106 -2.53 26.54 -6.25
N ILE A 107 -1.57 26.15 -7.09
CA ILE A 107 -0.35 25.46 -6.67
C ILE A 107 0.47 26.34 -5.70
N ASP A 108 0.54 27.65 -5.97
CA ASP A 108 1.27 28.57 -5.11
C ASP A 108 0.61 28.71 -3.73
N GLY A 109 -0.72 28.80 -3.69
CA GLY A 109 -1.51 28.75 -2.46
C GLY A 109 -1.33 27.45 -1.69
N LEU A 110 -1.32 26.30 -2.38
CA LEU A 110 -1.08 24.99 -1.78
C LEU A 110 0.33 24.89 -1.17
N LEU A 111 1.36 25.35 -1.89
CA LEU A 111 2.73 25.40 -1.39
C LEU A 111 2.87 26.35 -0.19
N LYS A 112 2.15 27.48 -0.20
CA LYS A 112 2.12 28.42 0.94
C LYS A 112 1.48 27.77 2.17
N VAL A 113 0.39 27.01 2.00
CA VAL A 113 -0.23 26.24 3.09
C VAL A 113 0.74 25.19 3.60
N ALA A 114 1.39 24.41 2.72
CA ALA A 114 2.38 23.40 3.12
C ALA A 114 3.52 24.01 3.94
N ARG A 115 4.05 25.17 3.53
CA ARG A 115 5.11 25.90 4.25
C ARG A 115 4.67 26.51 5.59
N SER A 116 3.38 26.56 5.87
CA SER A 116 2.86 27.00 7.18
C SER A 116 2.94 25.92 8.25
N ALA A 117 3.30 24.68 7.87
CA ALA A 117 3.61 23.63 8.82
C ALA A 117 4.71 24.13 9.77
N GLY A 118 4.52 23.85 11.07
CA GLY A 118 5.54 24.15 12.07
C GLY A 118 6.83 23.38 11.78
N ALA A 119 7.90 23.74 12.50
CA ALA A 119 9.13 22.96 12.45
C ALA A 119 8.82 21.48 12.68
N PHE A 120 9.32 20.64 11.78
CA PHE A 120 9.33 19.21 12.04
C PHE A 120 10.20 18.96 13.27
N PRO A 121 9.88 17.95 14.10
CA PRO A 121 10.82 17.45 15.08
C PRO A 121 12.17 17.21 14.39
N ASP A 122 13.26 17.51 15.08
CA ASP A 122 14.60 17.25 14.58
C ASP A 122 14.79 15.72 14.48
N TYR A 123 14.48 15.17 13.31
CA TYR A 123 14.67 13.77 12.96
C TYR A 123 16.05 13.61 12.33
N ASP A 124 17.10 14.04 13.03
CA ASP A 124 18.51 13.82 12.63
C ASP A 124 18.94 12.34 12.83
N LYS A 125 17.99 11.42 12.68
CA LYS A 125 18.20 9.98 12.75
C LYS A 125 17.83 9.40 11.41
N SER A 126 18.79 9.42 10.50
CA SER A 126 18.76 8.54 9.35
C SER A 126 18.50 7.11 9.84
N ILE A 127 17.56 6.42 9.21
CA ILE A 127 17.38 4.98 9.41
C ILE A 127 18.53 4.19 8.74
N PHE A 128 19.22 4.82 7.79
CA PHE A 128 20.44 4.29 7.21
C PHE A 128 21.57 4.47 8.22
N LEU A 129 22.12 3.35 8.69
CA LEU A 129 23.22 3.31 9.65
C LEU A 129 24.51 3.83 9.00
N ASP A 130 25.30 4.58 9.76
CA ASP A 130 26.62 5.06 9.31
C ASP A 130 27.60 3.88 9.16
N GLY A 131 27.82 3.45 7.91
CA GLY A 131 29.07 2.92 7.36
C GLY A 131 29.76 1.68 7.97
N ASN A 132 29.26 1.08 9.04
CA ASN A 132 29.95 0.00 9.76
C ASN A 132 29.18 -1.32 9.86
N VAL A 133 28.00 -1.43 9.25
CA VAL A 133 27.26 -2.70 9.17
C VAL A 133 27.42 -3.28 7.78
N THR A 134 28.10 -4.41 7.70
CA THR A 134 28.24 -5.21 6.47
C THR A 134 27.68 -6.60 6.75
N ALA A 135 26.36 -6.72 6.74
CA ALA A 135 25.74 -8.04 6.67
C ALA A 135 26.07 -8.63 5.30
N ASP A 136 27.05 -9.55 5.24
CA ASP A 136 27.36 -10.29 4.00
C ASP A 136 26.33 -11.40 3.80
N ILE A 137 25.10 -11.00 3.48
CA ILE A 137 23.96 -11.90 3.27
C ILE A 137 23.45 -11.77 1.84
N ASN A 138 23.13 -12.89 1.22
CA ASN A 138 22.44 -12.95 -0.06
C ASN A 138 20.93 -13.11 0.19
N LEU A 139 20.14 -12.08 -0.10
CA LEU A 139 18.69 -12.07 0.15
C LEU A 139 17.92 -12.27 -1.17
N ALA A 140 17.17 -13.36 -1.27
CA ALA A 140 16.27 -13.59 -2.40
C ALA A 140 14.93 -12.89 -2.18
N ILE A 141 14.55 -11.94 -3.03
CA ILE A 141 13.26 -11.25 -2.94
C ILE A 141 12.35 -11.66 -4.10
N ALA A 142 11.15 -12.13 -3.80
CA ALA A 142 10.16 -12.45 -4.82
C ALA A 142 9.63 -11.17 -5.46
N LYS A 143 9.69 -10.99 -6.79
CA LYS A 143 9.22 -9.77 -7.45
C LYS A 143 8.55 -10.11 -8.77
N ASP A 144 7.22 -10.13 -8.76
CA ASP A 144 6.37 -10.27 -9.95
C ASP A 144 4.92 -9.83 -9.63
N ASN A 145 3.98 -10.09 -10.54
CA ASN A 145 2.59 -9.63 -10.36
C ASN A 145 1.87 -10.29 -9.17
N ALA A 146 2.31 -11.47 -8.72
CA ALA A 146 1.74 -12.12 -7.54
C ALA A 146 2.36 -11.59 -6.24
N PHE A 147 3.62 -11.15 -6.30
CA PHE A 147 4.39 -10.63 -5.17
C PHE A 147 4.98 -9.27 -5.53
N CYS A 148 4.18 -8.22 -5.32
CA CYS A 148 4.48 -6.85 -5.76
C CYS A 148 4.37 -5.80 -4.65
N PHE A 149 3.98 -6.18 -3.44
CA PHE A 149 3.83 -5.22 -2.34
C PHE A 149 5.12 -5.13 -1.55
N TYR A 150 5.94 -4.14 -1.92
CA TYR A 150 7.19 -3.82 -1.25
C TYR A 150 7.29 -2.32 -1.01
N TYR A 151 7.84 -1.94 0.14
CA TYR A 151 8.36 -0.59 0.31
C TYR A 151 9.78 -0.58 -0.24
N GLN A 152 10.05 0.34 -1.17
CA GLN A 152 11.39 0.49 -1.72
C GLN A 152 12.40 0.86 -0.62
N ASP A 153 11.97 1.61 0.39
CA ASP A 153 12.79 1.96 1.56
C ASP A 153 13.30 0.72 2.32
N ASP A 154 12.52 -0.37 2.39
CA ASP A 154 12.96 -1.61 3.06
C ASP A 154 14.10 -2.27 2.27
N ILE A 155 13.98 -2.29 0.94
CA ILE A 155 15.00 -2.85 0.04
C ILE A 155 16.27 -2.01 0.11
N ASP A 156 16.13 -0.69 0.02
CA ASP A 156 17.25 0.25 0.12
C ASP A 156 17.96 0.11 1.47
N LEU A 157 17.21 -0.15 2.55
CA LEU A 157 17.78 -0.40 3.87
C LEU A 157 18.52 -1.75 3.94
N PHE A 158 17.99 -2.83 3.35
CA PHE A 158 18.72 -4.10 3.25
C PHE A 158 20.05 -3.92 2.53
N GLU A 159 20.06 -3.24 1.38
CA GLU A 159 21.27 -2.98 0.60
C GLU A 159 22.26 -2.08 1.37
N ALA A 160 21.77 -1.03 2.04
CA ALA A 160 22.59 -0.16 2.87
C ALA A 160 23.22 -0.90 4.07
N LEU A 161 22.58 -1.96 4.57
CA LEU A 161 23.12 -2.84 5.60
C LEU A 161 24.08 -3.91 5.05
N GLY A 162 24.32 -3.94 3.74
CA GLY A 162 25.26 -4.84 3.06
C GLY A 162 24.64 -6.05 2.37
N ALA A 163 23.31 -6.23 2.44
CA ALA A 163 22.65 -7.36 1.81
C ALA A 163 22.77 -7.30 0.27
N LYS A 164 23.07 -8.44 -0.35
CA LYS A 164 23.08 -8.62 -1.80
C LYS A 164 21.71 -9.13 -2.22
N VAL A 165 20.87 -8.22 -2.70
CA VAL A 165 19.49 -8.55 -3.12
C VAL A 165 19.50 -9.26 -4.48
N LYS A 166 18.86 -10.42 -4.54
CA LYS A 166 18.63 -11.21 -5.77
C LYS A 166 17.14 -11.36 -6.01
N TYR A 167 16.61 -10.74 -7.06
CA TYR A 167 15.20 -10.88 -7.40
C TYR A 167 14.89 -12.20 -8.11
N PHE A 168 13.73 -12.77 -7.83
CA PHE A 168 13.18 -13.90 -8.57
C PHE A 168 11.66 -13.78 -8.68
N SER A 169 11.06 -14.44 -9.67
CA SER A 169 9.63 -14.47 -9.90
C SER A 169 9.09 -15.88 -9.62
N PRO A 170 8.29 -16.06 -8.56
CA PRO A 170 7.55 -17.30 -8.34
C PRO A 170 6.67 -17.75 -9.52
N LEU A 171 6.17 -16.80 -10.32
CA LEU A 171 5.35 -17.10 -11.50
C LEU A 171 6.14 -17.65 -12.69
N SER A 172 7.39 -17.23 -12.87
CA SER A 172 8.14 -17.46 -14.12
C SER A 172 9.44 -18.24 -13.95
N ASN A 173 10.19 -18.01 -12.87
CA ASN A 173 11.43 -18.72 -12.63
C ASN A 173 11.16 -20.15 -12.15
N ARG A 174 12.01 -21.10 -12.56
CA ARG A 174 11.88 -22.52 -12.16
C ARG A 174 12.63 -22.86 -10.88
N ARG A 175 13.56 -22.02 -10.44
CA ARG A 175 14.38 -22.22 -9.24
C ARG A 175 14.66 -20.88 -8.58
N LEU A 176 14.95 -20.94 -7.28
CA LEU A 176 15.53 -19.81 -6.56
C LEU A 176 16.92 -19.45 -7.12
N PRO A 177 17.37 -18.20 -6.93
CA PRO A 177 18.75 -17.83 -7.21
C PRO A 177 19.72 -18.72 -6.40
N ASP A 178 20.86 -19.04 -6.98
CA ASP A 178 21.93 -19.75 -6.26
C ASP A 178 22.53 -18.87 -5.17
N ASP A 179 23.08 -19.51 -4.12
CA ASP A 179 23.80 -18.86 -3.02
C ASP A 179 22.94 -17.81 -2.31
N ILE A 180 21.93 -18.26 -1.56
CA ILE A 180 21.00 -17.41 -0.81
C ILE A 180 21.00 -17.80 0.67
N ASP A 181 20.97 -16.80 1.54
CA ASP A 181 20.93 -16.97 2.99
C ASP A 181 19.51 -16.78 3.55
N GLY A 182 18.69 -16.02 2.83
CA GLY A 182 17.30 -15.77 3.20
C GLY A 182 16.38 -15.54 2.00
N ILE A 183 15.09 -15.72 2.22
CA ILE A 183 14.02 -15.48 1.25
C ILE A 183 13.02 -14.50 1.86
N PHE A 184 12.73 -13.42 1.12
CA PHE A 184 11.64 -12.49 1.43
C PHE A 184 10.54 -12.61 0.36
N LEU A 185 9.39 -13.11 0.80
CA LEU A 185 8.14 -13.16 0.04
C LEU A 185 7.21 -12.09 0.61
N GLY A 186 7.19 -10.92 -0.01
CA GLY A 186 6.30 -9.83 0.38
C GLY A 186 4.83 -10.11 0.09
N GLY A 187 4.01 -9.10 0.32
CA GLY A 187 2.59 -9.15 -0.02
C GLY A 187 2.32 -9.14 -1.52
N GLY A 188 1.04 -9.26 -1.86
CA GLY A 188 0.56 -9.20 -3.24
C GLY A 188 -0.74 -9.99 -3.36
N PHE A 189 -0.99 -10.50 -4.56
CA PHE A 189 -2.24 -11.17 -4.92
C PHE A 189 -2.03 -12.60 -5.45
N PRO A 190 -1.39 -13.51 -4.70
CA PRO A 190 -1.15 -14.87 -5.15
C PRO A 190 -2.45 -15.62 -5.50
N GLU A 191 -3.57 -15.25 -4.90
CA GLU A 191 -4.91 -15.79 -5.18
C GLU A 191 -5.39 -15.52 -6.62
N LEU A 192 -4.86 -14.49 -7.29
CA LEU A 192 -5.17 -14.19 -8.70
C LEU A 192 -4.31 -15.02 -9.67
N TYR A 193 -3.29 -15.71 -9.16
CA TYR A 193 -2.33 -16.47 -9.94
C TYR A 193 -2.17 -17.91 -9.44
N THR A 194 -3.17 -18.44 -8.74
CA THR A 194 -3.15 -19.76 -8.09
C THR A 194 -2.80 -20.88 -9.05
N GLU A 195 -3.38 -20.90 -10.25
CA GLU A 195 -3.10 -21.90 -11.29
C GLU A 195 -1.62 -21.88 -11.68
N LYS A 196 -1.08 -20.72 -12.05
CA LYS A 196 0.34 -20.57 -12.44
C LYS A 196 1.29 -20.92 -11.31
N LEU A 197 0.97 -20.49 -10.08
CA LEU A 197 1.77 -20.80 -8.89
C LEU A 197 1.73 -22.30 -8.58
N MET A 198 0.57 -22.93 -8.72
CA MET A 198 0.39 -24.37 -8.52
C MET A 198 1.12 -25.18 -9.61
N GLU A 199 1.10 -24.75 -10.86
CA GLU A 199 1.78 -25.43 -11.98
C GLU A 199 3.31 -25.32 -11.88
N ASN A 200 3.83 -24.31 -11.18
CA ASN A 200 5.27 -24.15 -11.00
C ASN A 200 5.84 -25.03 -9.87
N ASP A 201 5.69 -26.34 -10.01
CA ASP A 201 6.18 -27.33 -9.05
C ASP A 201 7.69 -27.22 -8.77
N SER A 202 8.47 -26.81 -9.77
CA SER A 202 9.92 -26.64 -9.63
C SER A 202 10.26 -25.52 -8.64
N MET A 203 9.58 -24.38 -8.72
CA MET A 203 9.81 -23.27 -7.78
C MET A 203 9.32 -23.62 -6.37
N LYS A 204 8.11 -24.19 -6.22
CA LYS A 204 7.58 -24.63 -4.92
C LYS A 204 8.54 -25.60 -4.22
N LYS A 205 9.06 -26.59 -4.96
CA LYS A 205 10.06 -27.54 -4.44
C LYS A 205 11.37 -26.84 -4.08
N SER A 206 11.85 -25.91 -4.90
CA SER A 206 13.06 -25.13 -4.62
C SER A 206 12.94 -24.37 -3.29
N ILE A 207 11.80 -23.75 -3.01
CA ILE A 207 11.52 -23.03 -1.75
C ILE A 207 11.46 -24.01 -0.57
N LEU A 208 10.77 -25.14 -0.73
CA LEU A 208 10.68 -26.15 0.31
C LEU A 208 12.04 -26.79 0.63
N GLU A 209 12.86 -27.05 -0.39
CA GLU A 209 14.23 -27.55 -0.23
C GLU A 209 15.11 -26.53 0.50
N ALA A 210 15.03 -25.24 0.16
CA ALA A 210 15.75 -24.17 0.85
C ALA A 210 15.37 -24.10 2.34
N TYR A 211 14.07 -24.18 2.66
CA TYR A 211 13.58 -24.27 4.04
C TYR A 211 14.17 -25.47 4.78
N ASN A 212 14.13 -26.66 4.18
CA ASN A 212 14.67 -27.88 4.79
C ASN A 212 16.20 -27.84 4.99
N GLN A 213 16.91 -26.99 4.24
CA GLN A 213 18.34 -26.74 4.40
C GLN A 213 18.65 -25.66 5.45
N GLY A 214 17.64 -25.05 6.07
CA GLY A 214 17.79 -24.04 7.11
C GLY A 214 17.81 -22.59 6.61
N THR A 215 17.42 -22.34 5.36
CA THR A 215 17.27 -20.97 4.83
C THR A 215 16.18 -20.24 5.62
N VAL A 216 16.47 -19.02 6.05
CA VAL A 216 15.47 -18.18 6.75
C VAL A 216 14.45 -17.67 5.74
N ILE A 217 13.17 -17.90 5.98
CA ILE A 217 12.10 -17.44 5.09
C ILE A 217 11.17 -16.50 5.84
N TYR A 218 11.00 -15.31 5.29
CA TYR A 218 10.04 -14.33 5.75
C TYR A 218 8.94 -14.15 4.70
N GLY A 219 7.69 -14.34 5.12
CA GLY A 219 6.50 -14.27 4.26
C GLY A 219 5.46 -13.32 4.83
N GLU A 220 5.05 -12.32 4.06
CA GLU A 220 4.03 -11.35 4.43
C GLU A 220 2.73 -11.60 3.68
N CYS A 221 1.58 -11.66 4.37
CA CYS A 221 0.26 -11.75 3.75
C CYS A 221 0.21 -12.79 2.60
N GLY A 222 0.18 -12.36 1.33
CA GLY A 222 0.25 -13.23 0.16
C GLY A 222 1.49 -14.15 0.13
N GLY A 223 2.65 -13.66 0.56
CA GLY A 223 3.85 -14.47 0.77
C GLY A 223 3.63 -15.61 1.77
N MET A 224 3.01 -15.31 2.92
CA MET A 224 2.63 -16.35 3.89
C MET A 224 1.62 -17.34 3.30
N MET A 225 0.63 -16.87 2.54
CA MET A 225 -0.35 -17.73 1.87
C MET A 225 0.30 -18.72 0.89
N TYR A 226 1.33 -18.28 0.16
CA TYR A 226 2.09 -19.12 -0.77
C TYR A 226 3.04 -20.11 -0.05
N LEU A 227 3.45 -19.82 1.18
CA LEU A 227 4.27 -20.72 1.99
C LEU A 227 3.47 -21.85 2.65
N LEU A 228 2.16 -21.69 2.79
CA LEU A 228 1.27 -22.72 3.33
C LEU A 228 1.20 -23.96 2.42
N GLU A 229 0.58 -25.03 2.89
CA GLU A 229 0.32 -26.23 2.08
C GLU A 229 -0.69 -25.93 0.96
N ARG A 230 -1.71 -25.12 1.26
CA ARG A 230 -2.82 -24.86 0.35
C ARG A 230 -3.34 -23.43 0.43
N LEU A 231 -3.85 -22.96 -0.70
CA LEU A 231 -4.64 -21.74 -0.83
C LEU A 231 -5.99 -22.11 -1.45
N ILE A 232 -7.07 -21.69 -0.82
CA ILE A 232 -8.44 -21.82 -1.33
C ILE A 232 -8.89 -20.45 -1.84
N ASP A 233 -9.28 -20.36 -3.11
CA ASP A 233 -9.76 -19.12 -3.71
C ASP A 233 -11.20 -18.77 -3.30
N CYS A 234 -11.73 -17.66 -3.81
CA CYS A 234 -13.09 -17.20 -3.52
C CYS A 234 -14.19 -18.14 -4.05
N ASP A 235 -13.86 -18.97 -5.06
CA ASP A 235 -14.77 -19.96 -5.67
C ASP A 235 -14.74 -21.31 -4.92
N GLY A 236 -13.85 -21.45 -3.95
CA GLY A 236 -13.68 -22.67 -3.14
C GLY A 236 -12.75 -23.69 -3.78
N SER A 237 -12.10 -23.37 -4.90
CA SER A 237 -11.09 -24.22 -5.52
C SER A 237 -9.83 -24.19 -4.67
N SER A 238 -9.19 -25.35 -4.52
CA SER A 238 -8.06 -25.52 -3.62
C SER A 238 -6.79 -25.89 -4.38
N PHE A 239 -5.73 -25.12 -4.15
CA PHE A 239 -4.48 -25.18 -4.90
C PHE A 239 -3.32 -25.51 -3.97
N ASN A 240 -2.46 -26.44 -4.38
CA ASN A 240 -1.28 -26.82 -3.60
C ASN A 240 -0.17 -25.77 -3.77
N MET A 241 0.32 -25.27 -2.65
CA MET A 241 1.34 -24.23 -2.55
C MET A 241 2.67 -24.85 -2.06
N CYS A 242 3.58 -24.07 -1.44
CA CYS A 242 4.93 -24.56 -1.15
C CYS A 242 4.98 -25.66 -0.07
N GLY A 243 4.05 -25.64 0.90
CA GLY A 243 4.06 -26.60 2.01
C GLY A 243 5.22 -26.42 2.98
N VAL A 244 5.75 -25.19 3.11
CA VAL A 244 6.72 -24.82 4.14
C VAL A 244 6.06 -24.71 5.51
N LEU A 245 4.85 -24.12 5.53
CA LEU A 245 4.01 -23.99 6.72
C LEU A 245 2.81 -24.94 6.60
N SER A 246 2.51 -25.67 7.67
CA SER A 246 1.28 -26.47 7.72
C SER A 246 0.04 -25.57 7.79
N GLY A 247 -1.03 -26.01 7.13
CA GLY A 247 -2.33 -25.32 7.15
C GLY A 247 -2.75 -24.78 5.79
N THR A 248 -3.93 -24.16 5.78
CA THR A 248 -4.56 -23.69 4.54
C THR A 248 -5.03 -22.25 4.72
N SER A 249 -4.71 -21.40 3.75
CA SER A 249 -5.34 -20.09 3.64
C SER A 249 -6.61 -20.20 2.79
N ARG A 250 -7.67 -19.47 3.16
CA ARG A 250 -8.89 -19.38 2.35
C ARG A 250 -9.29 -17.94 2.15
N MET A 251 -9.51 -17.55 0.90
CA MET A 251 -10.12 -16.29 0.52
C MET A 251 -11.63 -16.33 0.80
N GLU A 252 -12.16 -15.23 1.33
CA GLU A 252 -13.56 -15.10 1.68
C GLU A 252 -14.20 -13.96 0.88
N ASN A 253 -15.50 -14.09 0.58
CA ASN A 253 -16.27 -13.05 -0.12
C ASN A 253 -16.66 -11.87 0.79
N ARG A 254 -16.18 -11.87 2.04
CA ARG A 254 -16.35 -10.78 3.00
C ARG A 254 -15.04 -10.55 3.73
N ARG A 255 -14.79 -9.29 4.06
CA ARG A 255 -13.65 -8.86 4.88
C ARG A 255 -13.61 -9.62 6.21
N GLN A 256 -12.44 -10.11 6.59
CA GLN A 256 -12.20 -10.88 7.83
C GLN A 256 -11.55 -10.02 8.91
N GLY A 257 -10.62 -9.12 8.53
CA GLY A 257 -9.98 -8.17 9.44
C GLY A 257 -10.10 -6.73 8.94
N LEU A 258 -10.48 -5.81 9.83
CA LEU A 258 -10.30 -4.37 9.66
C LEU A 258 -10.19 -3.71 11.03
N GLY A 259 -9.05 -3.08 11.28
CA GLY A 259 -8.90 -2.13 12.37
C GLY A 259 -7.58 -2.25 13.10
N TYR A 260 -7.47 -1.48 14.17
CA TYR A 260 -6.30 -1.48 15.03
C TYR A 260 -6.27 -2.72 15.92
N ILE A 261 -5.12 -3.37 15.97
CA ILE A 261 -4.84 -4.55 16.80
C ILE A 261 -3.57 -4.34 17.61
N ILE A 262 -3.41 -5.16 18.64
CA ILE A 262 -2.13 -5.37 19.31
C ILE A 262 -1.75 -6.82 19.07
N ALA A 263 -0.65 -7.04 18.36
CA ALA A 263 -0.08 -8.37 18.14
C ALA A 263 0.98 -8.65 19.21
N GLU A 264 1.02 -9.88 19.73
CA GLU A 264 2.04 -10.34 20.68
C GLU A 264 2.82 -11.50 20.07
N ALA A 265 4.15 -11.43 20.12
CA ALA A 265 5.01 -12.50 19.65
C ALA A 265 4.94 -13.71 20.62
N THR A 266 4.51 -14.86 20.11
CA THR A 266 4.39 -16.09 20.91
C THR A 266 5.71 -16.86 21.06
N TYR A 267 6.67 -16.59 20.18
CA TYR A 267 8.01 -17.19 20.15
C TYR A 267 9.05 -16.17 19.69
N ASP A 268 10.31 -16.43 20.04
CA ASP A 268 11.45 -15.70 19.46
C ASP A 268 11.55 -16.01 17.96
N ASN A 269 11.79 -14.98 17.16
CA ASN A 269 11.97 -15.09 15.71
C ASN A 269 12.95 -14.01 15.22
N VAL A 270 13.16 -13.95 13.90
CA VAL A 270 14.15 -13.05 13.28
C VAL A 270 13.79 -11.57 13.36
N ILE A 271 12.53 -11.25 13.71
CA ILE A 271 12.01 -9.87 13.79
C ILE A 271 11.86 -9.42 15.24
N CYS A 272 11.49 -10.34 16.15
CA CYS A 272 11.17 -9.98 17.52
C CYS A 272 11.35 -11.12 18.53
N LYS A 273 11.35 -10.77 19.82
CA LYS A 273 11.40 -11.72 20.93
C LYS A 273 10.00 -12.05 21.43
N ARG A 274 9.86 -13.21 22.05
CA ARG A 274 8.62 -13.63 22.70
C ARG A 274 8.17 -12.58 23.73
N GLY A 275 6.89 -12.22 23.68
CA GLY A 275 6.26 -11.22 24.53
C GLY A 275 6.36 -9.79 24.01
N ASP A 276 7.14 -9.53 22.95
CA ASP A 276 7.12 -8.23 22.29
C ASP A 276 5.71 -7.96 21.73
N THR A 277 5.25 -6.72 21.89
CA THR A 277 3.93 -6.29 21.43
C THR A 277 4.01 -5.19 20.39
N PHE A 278 3.16 -5.28 19.37
CA PHE A 278 3.14 -4.38 18.23
C PHE A 278 1.74 -3.81 18.05
N ARG A 279 1.64 -2.49 17.95
CA ARG A 279 0.41 -1.85 17.49
C ARG A 279 0.40 -1.94 15.97
N ALA A 280 -0.63 -2.56 15.41
CA ALA A 280 -0.78 -2.73 13.98
C ALA A 280 -2.19 -2.36 13.54
N HIS A 281 -2.37 -2.23 12.23
CA HIS A 281 -3.68 -2.15 11.62
C HIS A 281 -3.80 -3.33 10.66
N GLU A 282 -4.79 -4.20 10.87
CA GLU A 282 -5.03 -5.32 9.97
C GLU A 282 -6.09 -4.96 8.91
N PHE A 283 -5.88 -5.47 7.71
CA PHE A 283 -6.87 -5.46 6.63
C PHE A 283 -6.69 -6.71 5.79
N HIS A 284 -7.63 -7.65 5.89
CA HIS A 284 -7.55 -8.89 5.12
C HIS A 284 -8.93 -9.50 4.85
N TRP A 285 -8.98 -10.27 3.76
CA TRP A 285 -10.14 -11.03 3.30
C TRP A 285 -9.88 -12.54 3.32
N SER A 286 -8.69 -12.94 3.73
CA SER A 286 -8.29 -14.32 3.91
C SER A 286 -8.46 -14.74 5.37
N LYS A 287 -8.61 -16.03 5.63
CA LYS A 287 -8.41 -16.60 6.96
C LYS A 287 -7.56 -17.86 6.90
N LEU A 288 -6.88 -18.14 8.00
CA LEU A 288 -6.17 -19.40 8.22
C LEU A 288 -7.17 -20.46 8.71
N LEU A 289 -7.08 -21.69 8.18
CA LEU A 289 -7.88 -22.84 8.56
C LEU A 289 -7.08 -23.84 9.39
#